data_AF-A0A7K4QK64-F1
#
_entry.id   AF-A0A7K4QK64-F1
#
_cell.length_a   1.000
_cell.length_b   1.000
_cell.length_c   1.000
_cell.angle_alpha   90.00
_cell.angle_beta   90.00
_cell.angle_gamma   90.00
#
_symmetry.space_group_name_H-M   'P 1'
#
loop_
_entity.id
_entity.type
_entity.pdbx_description
1 polymer ?
#
loop_
_entity_poly.entity_id
_entity_poly.type
_entity_poly.pdbx_seq_one_letter_code
_entity_poly.pdbx_strand_id
1 'polypeptide(L)'
;QVVSSTGPLKIVVIDSVSAVIYPLLGGRQSEGLAIMMQLSRELKTLAREFSLAVVVTNQVTRDSSSGPLKPALGRSWSFVPSTRVLLESKEAAGDKCPTQRVAALAKSPRQ
;
A
#
# COMPACT_ATOMS: atom_id res chain seq x y z
N GLN A 1 -30.44 1.97 10.56
CA GLN A 1 -29.98 3.37 10.55
C GLN A 1 -28.49 3.34 10.87
N VAL A 2 -27.63 3.63 9.89
CA VAL A 2 -26.18 3.71 10.14
C VAL A 2 -25.96 4.96 10.98
N VAL A 3 -25.54 4.78 12.23
CA VAL A 3 -25.17 5.89 13.11
C VAL A 3 -23.89 6.50 12.53
N SER A 4 -24.02 7.61 11.81
CA SER A 4 -22.88 8.41 11.43
C SER A 4 -22.35 9.09 12.69
N SER A 5 -21.15 8.69 13.12
CA SER A 5 -20.40 9.53 14.06
C SER A 5 -20.16 10.87 13.37
N THR A 6 -20.77 11.94 13.87
CA THR A 6 -20.74 13.29 13.27
C THR A 6 -19.40 14.01 13.45
N GLY A 7 -18.34 13.28 13.84
CA GLY A 7 -16.99 13.82 13.96
C GLY A 7 -16.32 13.97 12.59
N PRO A 8 -15.36 14.90 12.45
CA PRO A 8 -14.62 15.08 11.21
C PRO A 8 -13.82 13.81 10.87
N LEU A 9 -13.95 13.33 9.63
CA LEU A 9 -13.17 12.22 9.10
C LEU A 9 -11.67 12.51 9.25
N LYS A 10 -10.89 11.53 9.71
CA LYS A 10 -9.43 11.68 9.95
C LYS A 10 -8.57 10.75 9.11
N ILE A 11 -9.10 9.60 8.72
CA ILE A 11 -8.34 8.55 8.05
C ILE A 11 -9.19 7.82 7.02
N VAL A 12 -8.56 7.47 5.90
CA VAL A 12 -9.09 6.54 4.90
C VAL A 12 -8.11 5.38 4.78
N VAL A 13 -8.60 4.16 4.96
CA VAL A 13 -7.83 2.92 4.81
C VAL A 13 -8.35 2.17 3.59
N ILE A 14 -7.45 1.84 2.66
CA ILE A 14 -7.78 1.09 1.45
C ILE A 14 -7.04 -0.23 1.48
N ASP A 15 -7.80 -1.32 1.62
CA ASP A 15 -7.28 -2.69 1.61
C ASP A 15 -7.91 -3.51 0.48
N SER A 16 -7.21 -3.86 -0.61
CA SER A 16 -5.89 -3.38 -1.07
C SER A 16 -6.03 -2.80 -2.47
N VAL A 17 -5.25 -1.77 -2.80
CA VAL A 17 -5.26 -1.19 -4.17
C VAL A 17 -4.88 -2.25 -5.20
N SER A 18 -3.93 -3.12 -4.87
CA SER A 18 -3.49 -4.21 -5.73
C SER A 18 -4.61 -5.18 -6.10
N ALA A 19 -5.52 -5.51 -5.19
CA ALA A 19 -6.56 -6.53 -5.44
C ALA A 19 -7.52 -6.13 -6.57
N VAL A 20 -7.84 -4.84 -6.69
CA VAL A 20 -8.77 -4.32 -7.71
C VAL A 20 -8.06 -4.05 -9.03
N ILE A 21 -6.81 -3.60 -8.96
CA ILE A 21 -6.07 -3.13 -10.12
C ILE A 21 -5.40 -4.28 -10.89
N TYR A 22 -5.02 -5.39 -10.23
CA TYR A 22 -4.26 -6.47 -10.87
C TYR A 22 -4.87 -7.04 -12.16
N PRO A 23 -6.20 -7.25 -12.26
CA PRO A 23 -6.83 -7.70 -13.51
C PRO A 23 -6.62 -6.74 -14.70
N LEU A 24 -6.29 -5.48 -14.42
CA LEU A 24 -6.11 -4.41 -15.40
C LEU A 24 -4.63 -4.17 -15.75
N LEU A 25 -3.69 -4.81 -15.06
CA LEU A 25 -2.24 -4.61 -15.23
C LEU A 25 -1.54 -5.67 -16.10
N GLY A 26 -2.30 -6.51 -16.80
CA GLY A 26 -1.77 -7.53 -17.71
C GLY A 26 -1.76 -7.10 -19.19
N GLY A 27 -0.77 -7.58 -19.94
CA GLY A 27 -0.70 -7.42 -21.41
C GLY A 27 -0.03 -6.12 -21.90
N ARG A 28 -0.39 -5.66 -23.11
CA ARG A 28 0.09 -4.40 -23.74
C ARG A 28 -0.76 -3.18 -23.36
N GLN A 29 -1.65 -3.31 -22.37
CA GLN A 29 -2.66 -2.31 -22.04
C GLN A 29 -2.08 -1.25 -21.10
N SER A 30 -1.82 -0.04 -21.61
CA SER A 30 -1.40 1.13 -20.83
C SER A 30 -2.51 1.67 -19.90
N GLU A 31 -3.74 1.20 -20.09
CA GLU A 31 -4.94 1.66 -19.38
C GLU A 31 -4.87 1.41 -17.87
N GLY A 32 -4.43 0.22 -17.43
CA GLY A 32 -4.29 -0.07 -16.00
C GLY A 32 -3.28 0.83 -15.30
N LEU A 33 -2.19 1.20 -15.98
CA LEU A 33 -1.23 2.19 -15.47
C LEU A 33 -1.86 3.59 -15.37
N ALA A 34 -2.65 4.00 -16.36
CA ALA A 34 -3.34 5.28 -16.35
C ALA A 34 -4.36 5.37 -15.20
N ILE A 35 -5.16 4.32 -14.99
CA ILE A 35 -6.11 4.23 -13.87
C ILE A 35 -5.39 4.30 -12.53
N MET A 36 -4.25 3.61 -12.37
CA MET A 36 -3.42 3.76 -11.18
C MET A 36 -2.97 5.20 -10.99
N MET A 37 -2.48 5.87 -12.03
CA MET A 37 -2.03 7.26 -11.90
C MET A 37 -3.18 8.21 -11.55
N GLN A 38 -4.37 8.00 -12.10
CA GLN A 38 -5.57 8.73 -11.72
C GLN A 38 -5.93 8.50 -10.25
N LEU A 39 -6.04 7.23 -9.81
CA LEU A 39 -6.28 6.89 -8.41
C LEU A 39 -5.24 7.54 -7.49
N SER A 40 -3.97 7.51 -7.87
CA SER A 40 -2.89 8.11 -7.08
C SER A 40 -3.05 9.62 -6.90
N ARG A 41 -3.58 10.32 -7.92
CA ARG A 41 -3.89 11.76 -7.83
C ARG A 41 -5.03 11.98 -6.87
N GLU A 42 -6.15 11.27 -7.03
CA GLU A 42 -7.31 11.42 -6.16
C GLU A 42 -6.97 11.16 -4.69
N LEU A 43 -6.18 10.12 -4.38
CA LEU A 43 -5.74 9.86 -3.01
C LEU A 43 -4.88 10.98 -2.42
N LYS A 44 -4.02 11.60 -3.24
CA LYS A 44 -3.22 12.76 -2.82
C LYS A 44 -4.08 14.01 -2.62
N THR A 45 -5.07 14.22 -3.49
CA THR A 45 -6.06 15.29 -3.35
C THR A 45 -6.82 15.13 -2.05
N LEU A 46 -7.36 13.95 -1.77
CA LEU A 46 -8.04 13.65 -0.50
C LEU A 46 -7.17 13.94 0.72
N ALA A 47 -5.92 13.50 0.71
CA ALA A 47 -5.00 13.74 1.82
C ALA A 47 -4.72 15.24 2.04
N ARG A 48 -4.55 16.01 0.96
CA ARG A 48 -4.19 17.43 1.03
C ARG A 48 -5.37 18.33 1.33
N GLU A 49 -6.48 18.18 0.61
CA GLU A 49 -7.63 19.08 0.69
C GLU A 49 -8.40 18.88 1.99
N PHE A 50 -8.49 17.64 2.48
CA PHE A 50 -9.26 17.32 3.68
C PHE A 50 -8.39 17.04 4.90
N SER A 51 -7.06 17.22 4.79
CA SER A 51 -6.09 16.92 5.86
C SER A 51 -6.25 15.51 6.43
N LEU A 52 -6.49 14.54 5.54
CA LEU A 52 -6.72 13.14 5.88
C LEU A 52 -5.42 12.33 5.88
N ALA A 53 -5.30 11.41 6.83
CA ALA A 53 -4.36 10.31 6.69
C ALA A 53 -4.91 9.32 5.65
N VAL A 54 -4.14 9.02 4.60
CA VAL A 54 -4.50 7.99 3.61
C VAL A 54 -3.52 6.83 3.74
N VAL A 55 -4.05 5.67 4.12
CA VAL A 55 -3.29 4.43 4.26
C VAL A 55 -3.75 3.45 3.20
N VAL A 56 -2.80 2.92 2.43
CA VAL A 56 -3.07 1.88 1.43
C VAL A 56 -2.28 0.64 1.79
N THR A 57 -2.93 -0.52 1.74
CA THR A 57 -2.22 -1.80 1.77
C THR A 57 -1.86 -2.20 0.34
N ASN A 58 -0.78 -2.95 0.23
CA ASN A 58 -0.29 -3.47 -1.04
C ASN A 58 0.35 -4.82 -0.79
N GLN A 59 0.15 -5.74 -1.72
CA GLN A 59 0.82 -7.03 -1.69
C GLN A 59 2.31 -6.88 -2.05
N VAL A 60 3.11 -7.85 -1.59
CA VAL A 60 4.51 -8.01 -1.98
C VAL A 60 4.64 -9.16 -2.98
N THR A 61 5.54 -9.00 -3.94
CA THR A 61 5.90 -10.02 -4.93
C THR A 61 7.41 -10.25 -4.91
N ARG A 62 7.86 -11.32 -5.56
CA ARG A 62 9.28 -11.65 -5.77
C ARG A 62 9.42 -12.28 -7.15
N ASP A 63 10.51 -11.97 -7.85
CA ASP A 63 10.76 -12.50 -9.21
C ASP A 63 11.13 -13.99 -9.20
N SER A 64 11.73 -14.45 -8.11
CA SER A 64 12.10 -15.85 -7.87
C SER A 64 11.91 -16.19 -6.40
N SER A 65 11.97 -17.48 -6.04
CA SER A 65 11.85 -17.91 -4.64
C SER A 65 12.92 -17.31 -3.71
N SER A 66 14.08 -16.96 -4.24
CA SER A 66 15.18 -16.32 -3.50
C SER A 66 15.33 -14.82 -3.76
N GLY A 67 14.49 -14.24 -4.62
CA GLY A 67 14.58 -12.83 -5.00
C GLY A 67 14.11 -11.87 -3.89
N PRO A 68 14.58 -10.62 -3.90
CA PRO A 68 14.16 -9.62 -2.92
C PRO A 68 12.65 -9.35 -3.03
N LEU A 69 12.02 -9.09 -1.88
CA LEU A 69 10.63 -8.65 -1.85
C LEU A 69 10.51 -7.29 -2.54
N LYS A 70 9.51 -7.16 -3.41
CA LYS A 70 9.17 -5.91 -4.08
C LYS A 70 7.67 -5.61 -3.96
N PRO A 71 7.26 -4.34 -3.94
CA PRO A 71 5.85 -3.99 -3.93
C PRO A 71 5.16 -4.37 -5.24
N ALA A 72 3.94 -4.94 -5.17
CA ALA A 72 3.21 -5.43 -6.34
C ALA A 72 2.84 -4.35 -7.37
N LEU A 73 2.54 -3.12 -6.92
CA LEU A 73 2.17 -2.00 -7.81
C LEU A 73 3.34 -1.41 -8.61
N GLY A 74 4.56 -1.93 -8.44
CA GLY A 74 5.71 -1.61 -9.28
C GLY A 74 6.27 -0.18 -9.09
N ARG A 75 7.17 0.19 -10.01
CA ARG A 75 7.97 1.43 -9.92
C ARG A 75 7.13 2.69 -10.07
N SER A 76 6.14 2.70 -10.98
CA SER A 76 5.28 3.85 -11.24
C SER A 76 4.52 4.32 -9.98
N TRP A 77 4.19 3.38 -9.07
CA TRP A 77 3.55 3.69 -7.80
C TRP A 77 4.52 4.07 -6.67
N SER A 78 5.83 3.82 -6.82
CA SER A 78 6.81 3.98 -5.72
C SER A 78 6.95 5.42 -5.19
N PHE A 79 6.60 6.40 -6.01
CA PHE A 79 6.61 7.83 -5.69
C PHE A 79 5.26 8.34 -5.15
N VAL A 80 4.22 7.51 -5.17
CA VAL A 80 2.88 7.88 -4.72
C VAL A 80 2.83 8.03 -3.20
N PRO A 81 3.13 6.99 -2.39
CA PRO A 81 3.14 7.13 -0.95
C PRO A 81 4.36 7.94 -0.48
N SER A 82 4.14 8.82 0.50
CA SER A 82 5.21 9.57 1.17
C SER A 82 6.07 8.64 2.02
N THR A 83 5.41 7.78 2.81
CA THR A 83 6.04 6.81 3.71
C THR A 83 5.63 5.39 3.34
N ARG A 84 6.54 4.42 3.43
CA ARG A 84 6.27 3.01 3.21
C ARG A 84 6.76 2.19 4.39
N VAL A 85 5.90 1.32 4.90
CA VAL A 85 6.23 0.34 5.94
C VAL A 85 6.11 -1.05 5.32
N LEU A 86 7.17 -1.84 5.43
CA LEU A 86 7.17 -3.25 5.07
C LEU A 86 6.90 -4.06 6.34
N LEU A 87 5.93 -4.97 6.27
CA LEU A 87 5.60 -5.88 7.36
C LEU A 87 6.06 -7.30 6.99
N GLU A 88 6.90 -7.90 7.84
CA GLU A 88 7.47 -9.22 7.62
C GLU A 88 7.17 -10.14 8.80
N SER A 89 6.96 -11.43 8.51
CA SER A 89 6.92 -12.44 9.56
C SER A 89 8.32 -12.73 10.05
N LYS A 90 8.54 -12.67 11.37
CA LYS A 90 9.81 -13.15 11.92
C LYS A 90 9.75 -14.67 11.93
N GLU A 91 10.56 -15.32 11.10
CA GLU A 91 10.78 -16.75 11.25
C GLU A 91 11.46 -16.98 12.60
N ALA A 92 10.73 -17.59 13.53
CA ALA A 92 11.26 -17.90 14.84
C ALA A 92 12.24 -19.06 14.70
N ALA A 93 13.54 -18.75 14.72
CA ALA A 93 14.56 -19.73 15.06
C ALA A 93 14.33 -20.17 16.52
N GLY A 94 13.42 -21.13 16.73
CA GLY A 94 13.24 -21.85 17.99
C GLY A 94 12.31 -21.27 19.05
N ASP A 95 11.61 -20.14 18.82
CA ASP A 95 10.78 -19.50 19.86
C ASP A 95 9.26 -19.62 19.61
N LYS A 96 8.50 -19.85 20.69
CA LYS A 96 7.13 -20.42 20.70
C LYS A 96 6.00 -19.45 20.31
N CYS A 97 6.29 -18.27 19.74
CA CYS A 97 5.27 -17.26 19.47
C CYS A 97 5.12 -16.96 17.97
N PRO A 98 4.15 -17.59 17.27
CA PRO A 98 3.95 -17.43 15.82
C PRO A 98 3.45 -16.02 15.40
N THR A 99 3.24 -15.11 16.35
CA THR A 99 2.60 -13.80 16.14
C THR A 99 3.57 -12.63 16.03
N GLN A 100 4.87 -12.82 16.20
CA GLN A 100 5.82 -11.72 16.04
C GLN A 100 5.93 -11.29 14.57
N ARG A 101 5.80 -9.99 14.33
CA ARG A 101 6.01 -9.34 13.02
C ARG A 101 7.03 -8.23 13.16
N VAL A 102 7.84 -8.05 12.12
CA VAL A 102 8.79 -6.93 12.00
C VAL A 102 8.18 -5.89 11.08
N ALA A 103 8.25 -4.63 11.49
CA ALA A 103 7.84 -3.49 10.68
C ALA A 103 9.07 -2.62 10.37
N ALA A 104 9.41 -2.49 9.10
CA ALA A 104 10.57 -1.71 8.65
C ALA A 104 10.13 -0.52 7.79
N LEU A 105 10.73 0.66 8.01
CA LEU A 105 10.55 1.80 7.11
C LEU A 105 11.33 1.55 5.81
N ALA A 106 10.60 1.31 4.72
CA ALA A 106 11.17 1.12 3.39
C ALA A 106 11.32 2.43 2.60
N LYS A 107 10.71 3.52 3.09
CA LYS A 107 10.82 4.89 2.59
C LYS A 107 10.21 5.85 3.59
N SER A 108 10.88 6.94 3.93
CA SER A 108 10.32 8.07 4.66
C SER A 108 11.06 9.35 4.29
N PRO A 109 10.40 10.51 4.14
CA PRO A 109 11.08 11.79 3.94
C PRO A 109 11.87 12.27 5.17
N ARG A 110 11.71 11.60 6.32
CA ARG A 110 12.35 11.94 7.60
C ARG A 110 13.53 11.02 7.95
N GLN A 111 13.85 10.06 7.09
CA GLN A 111 15.07 9.25 7.17
C GLN A 111 16.12 9.86 6.26
#